data_AF-A0A9X2JY12-F1
#
_entry.id   AF-A0A9X2JY12-F1
#
_cell.length_a   1.000
_cell.length_b   1.000
_cell.length_c   1.000
_cell.angle_alpha   90.00
_cell.angle_beta   90.00
_cell.angle_gamma   90.00
#
_symmetry.space_group_name_H-M   'P 1'
#
loop_
_entity.id
_entity.type
_entity.pdbx_description
1 polymer ?
#
loop_
_entity_poly.entity_id
_entity_poly.type
_entity_poly.pdbx_seq_one_letter_code
_entity_poly.pdbx_strand_id
1 'polypeptide(L)'
;MESALLLEPIRKQPDRTLAAYQSPGGGQKESNVRSIARRLLSVAVAAVTMTLSTTTGSADAAVQKYPPAYNMKSQYLGAYPHAGLENAVVARRLYLAAGTYEWWHAPNRCIRKIELGAGWYDWTNYLSPGGGYYKHGSILNPVTPGWETVEHACNWTLTKSGTMNWGGILIPQF
;
A
#
# COMPACT_ATOMS: atom_id res chain seq x y z
N MET A 1 11.54 -47.48 15.10
CA MET A 1 10.42 -46.86 15.84
C MET A 1 9.76 -45.89 14.88
N GLU A 2 8.74 -46.37 14.17
CA GLU A 2 7.98 -45.63 13.16
C GLU A 2 6.92 -44.78 13.85
N SER A 3 6.98 -43.46 13.66
CA SER A 3 5.94 -42.53 14.11
C SER A 3 4.94 -42.32 12.98
N ALA A 4 3.77 -42.94 13.12
CA ALA A 4 2.62 -42.74 12.25
C ALA A 4 2.00 -41.35 12.49
N LEU A 5 2.09 -40.47 11.50
CA LEU A 5 1.35 -39.20 11.48
C LEU A 5 -0.06 -39.46 10.96
N LEU A 6 -1.03 -39.35 11.86
CA LEU A 6 -2.46 -39.39 11.57
C LEU A 6 -2.87 -38.11 10.81
N LEU A 7 -3.32 -38.29 9.57
CA LEU A 7 -3.98 -37.25 8.77
C LEU A 7 -5.40 -37.05 9.29
N GLU A 8 -5.68 -35.86 9.83
CA GLU A 8 -7.05 -35.45 10.17
C GLU A 8 -7.87 -35.12 8.90
N PRO A 9 -9.18 -35.46 8.87
CA PRO A 9 -10.04 -35.20 7.72
C PRO A 9 -10.42 -33.72 7.58
N ILE A 10 -10.35 -33.25 6.33
CA ILE A 10 -10.75 -31.92 5.86
C ILE A 10 -12.22 -31.65 6.19
N ARG A 11 -12.49 -30.69 7.10
CA ARG A 11 -13.86 -30.18 7.33
C ARG A 11 -14.31 -29.37 6.13
N LYS A 12 -15.39 -29.82 5.47
CA LYS A 12 -16.12 -29.04 4.46
C LYS A 12 -16.65 -27.73 5.08
N GLN A 13 -16.29 -26.59 4.50
CA GLN A 13 -16.93 -25.30 4.79
C GLN A 13 -18.38 -25.31 4.28
N PRO A 14 -19.33 -24.73 5.02
CA PRO A 14 -20.70 -24.55 4.53
C PRO A 14 -20.78 -23.46 3.46
N ASP A 15 -21.50 -23.77 2.39
CA ASP A 15 -21.90 -22.85 1.32
C ASP A 15 -22.59 -21.60 1.89
N ARG A 16 -21.96 -20.43 1.71
CA ARG A 16 -22.62 -19.14 1.96
C ARG A 16 -23.48 -18.81 0.76
N THR A 17 -24.77 -19.10 0.89
CA THR A 17 -25.84 -18.63 0.00
C THR A 17 -25.84 -17.09 -0.03
N LEU A 18 -25.59 -16.52 -1.21
CA LEU A 18 -25.72 -15.10 -1.50
C LEU A 18 -27.20 -14.71 -1.50
N ALA A 19 -27.61 -13.90 -0.52
CA ALA A 19 -28.90 -13.22 -0.56
C ALA A 19 -28.79 -12.03 -1.53
N ALA A 20 -29.56 -12.09 -2.62
CA ALA A 20 -29.72 -11.02 -3.58
C ALA A 20 -30.45 -9.83 -2.93
N TYR A 21 -29.80 -8.67 -2.89
CA TYR A 21 -30.45 -7.41 -2.52
C TYR A 21 -31.10 -6.82 -3.78
N GLN A 22 -32.42 -6.99 -3.89
CA GLN A 22 -33.24 -6.29 -4.89
C GLN A 22 -33.44 -4.84 -4.45
N SER A 23 -32.86 -3.89 -5.19
CA SER A 23 -33.16 -2.47 -5.03
C SER A 23 -34.39 -2.12 -5.88
N PRO A 24 -35.48 -1.58 -5.30
CA PRO A 24 -36.65 -1.16 -6.04
C PRO A 24 -36.37 0.11 -6.85
N GLY A 25 -36.92 0.14 -8.06
CA GLY A 25 -36.71 1.18 -9.06
C GLY A 25 -37.33 2.54 -8.70
N GLY A 26 -36.85 3.56 -9.41
CA GLY A 26 -37.45 4.88 -9.41
C GLY A 26 -36.78 5.81 -10.42
N GLY A 27 -37.45 6.01 -11.55
CA GLY A 27 -37.44 7.29 -12.25
C GLY A 27 -36.41 7.50 -13.37
N GLN A 28 -36.67 6.92 -14.55
CA GLN A 28 -36.27 7.54 -15.82
C GLN A 28 -37.01 8.89 -15.95
N LYS A 29 -36.27 9.99 -16.07
CA LYS A 29 -36.72 11.18 -16.79
C LYS A 29 -35.88 11.35 -18.03
N GLU A 30 -36.48 10.92 -19.14
CA GLU A 30 -36.04 11.26 -20.48
C GLU A 30 -36.27 12.76 -20.71
N SER A 31 -35.22 13.47 -21.10
CA SER A 31 -35.33 14.74 -21.83
C SER A 31 -34.31 14.76 -22.96
N ASN A 32 -34.64 13.96 -23.97
CA ASN A 32 -34.77 14.34 -25.37
C ASN A 32 -34.16 15.69 -25.85
N VAL A 33 -33.54 15.58 -27.03
CA VAL A 33 -33.31 16.59 -28.08
C VAL A 33 -32.19 17.63 -27.88
N ARG A 34 -31.08 17.48 -28.64
CA ARG A 34 -30.83 18.23 -29.90
C ARG A 34 -29.40 18.03 -30.40
N SER A 35 -29.31 17.33 -31.53
CA SER A 35 -28.26 17.43 -32.54
C SER A 35 -27.89 18.89 -32.83
N ILE A 36 -26.61 19.26 -32.66
CA ILE A 36 -25.93 20.26 -33.50
C ILE A 36 -24.46 19.83 -33.67
N ALA A 37 -24.18 19.24 -34.83
CA ALA A 37 -22.84 19.24 -35.42
C ALA A 37 -22.35 20.68 -35.62
N ARG A 38 -21.07 20.96 -35.30
CA ARG A 38 -20.27 21.98 -36.02
C ARG A 38 -18.79 21.97 -35.57
N ARG A 39 -17.95 21.65 -36.55
CA ARG A 39 -16.72 22.37 -36.94
C ARG A 39 -15.46 22.19 -36.08
N LEU A 40 -14.59 21.32 -36.60
CA LEU A 40 -13.17 21.58 -36.89
C LEU A 40 -12.71 23.03 -36.61
N LEU A 41 -11.71 23.18 -35.74
CA LEU A 41 -10.64 24.15 -35.95
C LEU A 41 -9.35 23.63 -35.31
N SER A 42 -8.45 23.12 -36.14
CA SER A 42 -7.07 22.85 -35.81
C SER A 42 -6.34 24.19 -35.67
N VAL A 43 -5.76 24.47 -34.51
CA VAL A 43 -4.73 25.51 -34.35
C VAL A 43 -3.51 24.84 -33.75
N ALA A 44 -2.54 24.53 -34.60
CA ALA A 44 -1.20 24.16 -34.19
C ALA A 44 -0.47 25.43 -33.74
N VAL A 45 -0.27 25.59 -32.44
CA VAL A 45 0.63 26.61 -31.90
C VAL A 45 2.00 25.98 -31.74
N ALA A 46 2.92 26.31 -32.65
CA ALA A 46 4.34 26.04 -32.50
C ALA A 46 4.90 27.00 -31.45
N ALA A 47 5.05 26.53 -30.20
CA ALA A 47 5.72 27.27 -29.14
C ALA A 47 7.20 26.87 -29.10
N VAL A 48 8.05 27.89 -29.25
CA VAL A 48 9.51 27.87 -29.16
C VAL A 48 9.95 27.23 -27.84
N THR A 49 10.67 26.11 -27.92
CA THR A 49 11.36 25.51 -26.77
C THR A 49 12.62 26.30 -26.46
N MET A 50 12.55 27.17 -25.44
CA MET A 50 13.74 27.68 -24.76
C MET A 50 14.28 26.56 -23.85
N THR A 51 15.40 25.96 -24.24
CA THR A 51 16.17 25.04 -23.40
C THR A 51 16.89 25.87 -22.33
N LEU A 52 16.26 26.07 -21.18
CA LEU A 52 16.98 26.47 -19.97
C LEU A 52 17.73 25.23 -19.45
N SER A 53 19.05 25.24 -19.63
CA SER A 53 19.96 24.34 -18.90
C SER A 53 19.92 24.70 -17.42
N THR A 54 18.96 24.14 -16.70
CA THR A 54 18.95 24.16 -15.24
C THR A 54 19.99 23.14 -14.78
N THR A 55 21.13 23.62 -14.27
CA THR A 55 22.04 22.81 -13.47
C THR A 55 21.35 22.49 -12.16
N THR A 56 20.53 21.44 -12.18
CA THR A 56 19.94 20.83 -11.00
C THR A 56 21.08 20.22 -10.19
N GLY A 57 21.23 20.67 -8.95
CA GLY A 57 22.18 20.12 -8.01
C GLY A 57 21.98 18.62 -7.87
N SER A 58 23.07 17.87 -7.80
CA SER A 58 23.15 16.40 -7.85
C SER A 58 22.47 15.63 -6.71
N ALA A 59 21.53 16.24 -5.97
CA ALA A 59 20.71 15.55 -4.99
C ALA A 59 19.41 14.95 -5.59
N ASP A 60 18.89 15.50 -6.68
CA ASP A 60 17.64 15.03 -7.30
C ASP A 60 17.83 13.87 -8.31
N ALA A 61 19.05 13.64 -8.79
CA ALA A 61 19.32 12.60 -9.79
C ALA A 61 19.23 11.16 -9.22
N ALA A 62 19.53 10.97 -7.94
CA ALA A 62 19.44 9.69 -7.25
C ALA A 62 17.99 9.20 -7.11
N VAL A 63 17.06 10.10 -6.77
CA VAL A 63 15.63 9.80 -6.63
C VAL A 63 14.99 9.39 -7.96
N GLN A 64 15.49 9.88 -9.10
CA GLN A 64 14.97 9.49 -10.41
C GLN A 64 15.30 8.04 -10.79
N LYS A 65 16.43 7.49 -10.32
CA LYS A 65 16.84 6.13 -10.70
C LYS A 65 16.15 5.06 -9.86
N TYR A 66 15.89 5.33 -8.59
CA TYR A 66 15.24 4.40 -7.67
C TYR A 66 14.09 5.09 -6.95
N PRO A 67 12.84 4.96 -7.44
CA PRO A 67 11.69 5.60 -6.80
C PRO A 67 11.38 4.92 -5.45
N PRO A 68 10.72 5.63 -4.51
CA PRO A 68 10.24 5.01 -3.29
C PRO A 68 9.31 3.82 -3.56
N ALA A 69 9.45 2.77 -2.76
CA ALA A 69 8.56 1.61 -2.80
C ALA A 69 7.46 1.74 -1.74
N TYR A 70 6.23 1.40 -2.10
CA TYR A 70 5.05 1.54 -1.24
C TYR A 70 4.34 0.19 -1.03
N ASN A 71 3.98 -0.12 0.21
CA ASN A 71 3.10 -1.24 0.54
C ASN A 71 1.94 -0.71 1.39
N MET A 72 0.86 -0.30 0.72
CA MET A 72 -0.18 0.54 1.29
C MET A 72 -1.55 -0.14 1.17
N LYS A 73 -2.43 0.12 2.15
CA LYS A 73 -3.82 -0.32 2.15
C LYS A 73 -4.73 0.83 2.54
N SER A 74 -5.86 0.95 1.85
CA SER A 74 -6.93 1.88 2.22
C SER A 74 -8.01 1.13 2.99
N GLN A 75 -8.33 1.55 4.22
CA GLN A 75 -9.41 0.93 4.99
C GLN A 75 -10.02 1.92 5.99
N TYR A 76 -11.26 1.65 6.41
CA TYR A 76 -11.88 2.36 7.51
C TYR A 76 -11.25 1.95 8.84
N LEU A 77 -10.87 2.95 9.63
CA LEU A 77 -10.31 2.77 10.97
C LEU A 77 -11.13 3.56 11.99
N GLY A 78 -11.29 2.99 13.19
CA GLY A 78 -11.96 3.65 14.30
C GLY A 78 -11.00 4.46 15.16
N ALA A 79 -11.43 5.60 15.68
CA ALA A 79 -10.64 6.41 16.63
C ALA A 79 -10.31 5.67 17.93
N TYR A 80 -11.18 4.73 18.33
CA TYR A 80 -11.09 3.98 19.58
C TYR A 80 -10.99 2.48 19.30
N PRO A 81 -9.85 1.99 18.77
CA PRO A 81 -9.64 0.56 18.66
C PRO A 81 -9.66 -0.07 20.06
N HIS A 82 -9.99 -1.35 20.13
CA HIS A 82 -9.87 -2.15 21.34
C HIS A 82 -9.29 -3.52 20.99
N ALA A 83 -8.64 -4.13 21.97
CA ALA A 83 -8.16 -5.50 21.84
C ALA A 83 -9.36 -6.41 21.57
N GLY A 84 -9.30 -7.20 20.49
CA GLY A 84 -10.39 -8.06 20.02
C GLY A 84 -10.90 -7.74 18.62
N LEU A 85 -10.59 -6.55 18.09
CA LEU A 85 -10.76 -6.27 16.66
C LEU A 85 -9.74 -7.06 15.82
N GLU A 86 -10.11 -7.39 14.59
CA GLU A 86 -9.26 -8.16 13.68
C GLU A 86 -8.00 -7.38 13.27
N ASN A 87 -6.88 -8.09 13.18
CA ASN A 87 -5.65 -7.53 12.61
C ASN A 87 -5.82 -7.30 11.11
N ALA A 88 -5.40 -6.14 10.62
CA ALA A 88 -5.35 -5.89 9.18
C ALA A 88 -3.94 -6.16 8.65
N VAL A 89 -3.84 -6.81 7.49
CA VAL A 89 -2.56 -7.12 6.84
C VAL A 89 -2.58 -6.65 5.39
N VAL A 90 -1.42 -6.22 4.89
CA VAL A 90 -1.11 -6.04 3.46
C VAL A 90 0.30 -6.56 3.18
N ALA A 91 0.43 -7.38 2.15
CA ALA A 91 1.69 -8.00 1.79
C ALA A 91 1.95 -7.88 0.28
N ARG A 92 3.21 -7.73 -0.09
CA ARG A 92 3.66 -7.76 -1.48
C ARG A 92 5.08 -8.31 -1.56
N ARG A 93 5.42 -8.82 -2.74
CA ARG A 93 6.81 -9.11 -3.09
C ARG A 93 7.40 -7.95 -3.89
N LEU A 94 8.68 -7.62 -3.68
CA LEU A 94 9.40 -6.61 -4.46
C LEU A 94 10.88 -6.94 -4.61
N TYR A 95 11.49 -6.39 -5.64
CA TYR A 95 12.94 -6.39 -5.81
C TYR A 95 13.51 -5.06 -5.33
N LEU A 96 14.55 -5.10 -4.50
CA LEU A 96 15.28 -3.94 -4.00
C LEU A 96 16.72 -3.98 -4.50
N ALA A 97 17.30 -2.80 -4.71
CA ALA A 97 18.73 -2.66 -4.94
C ALA A 97 19.47 -2.71 -3.58
N ALA A 98 20.77 -2.97 -3.61
CA ALA A 98 21.58 -2.89 -2.40
C ALA A 98 21.76 -1.41 -2.00
N GLY A 99 21.72 -1.13 -0.71
CA GLY A 99 22.03 0.19 -0.16
C GLY A 99 21.21 0.54 1.08
N THR A 100 21.35 1.80 1.49
CA THR A 100 20.63 2.36 2.64
C THR A 100 19.23 2.84 2.21
N TYR A 101 18.24 2.52 3.05
CA TYR A 101 16.86 2.96 2.90
C TYR A 101 16.37 3.67 4.17
N GLU A 102 15.54 4.68 4.01
CA GLU A 102 14.63 5.12 5.06
C GLU A 102 13.31 4.35 4.98
N TRP A 103 12.93 3.73 6.09
CA TRP A 103 11.72 2.93 6.23
C TRP A 103 10.68 3.66 7.08
N TRP A 104 9.60 4.10 6.43
CA TRP A 104 8.54 4.91 7.02
C TRP A 104 7.25 4.11 7.19
N HIS A 105 6.44 4.45 8.19
CA HIS A 105 5.11 3.87 8.43
C HIS A 105 3.99 4.92 8.34
N ALA A 106 3.26 5.00 7.23
CA ALA A 106 2.09 5.89 7.15
C ALA A 106 0.89 5.37 7.97
N PRO A 107 0.01 6.24 8.52
CA PRO A 107 0.10 7.72 8.51
C PRO A 107 1.06 8.29 9.56
N ASN A 108 1.63 7.45 10.42
CA ASN A 108 2.61 7.86 11.40
C ASN A 108 3.92 8.32 10.71
N ARG A 109 4.84 8.95 11.43
CA ARG A 109 6.17 9.31 10.92
C ARG A 109 7.26 8.58 11.70
N CYS A 110 7.02 7.31 12.02
CA CYS A 110 8.08 6.45 12.52
C CYS A 110 8.98 6.09 11.36
N ILE A 111 10.25 6.48 11.50
CA ILE A 111 11.28 6.36 10.48
C ILE A 111 12.42 5.54 11.09
N ARG A 112 12.90 4.56 10.33
CA ARG A 112 14.10 3.79 10.66
C ARG A 112 15.01 3.77 9.44
N LYS A 113 16.31 3.98 9.62
CA LYS A 113 17.32 3.72 8.59
C LYS A 113 17.75 2.25 8.64
N ILE A 114 17.86 1.62 7.48
CA ILE A 114 18.27 0.22 7.33
C ILE A 114 19.21 0.08 6.12
N GLU A 115 20.16 -0.83 6.22
CA GLU A 115 20.97 -1.28 5.08
C GLU A 115 20.39 -2.59 4.56
N LEU A 116 20.18 -2.69 3.25
CA LEU A 116 19.60 -3.86 2.60
C LEU A 116 20.50 -4.35 1.47
N GLY A 117 20.50 -5.66 1.26
CA GLY A 117 21.08 -6.26 0.07
C GLY A 117 20.18 -6.15 -1.16
N ALA A 118 20.79 -6.26 -2.33
CA ALA A 118 20.05 -6.42 -3.57
C ALA A 118 19.35 -7.78 -3.59
N GLY A 119 18.07 -7.82 -3.95
CA GLY A 119 17.34 -9.07 -4.05
C GLY A 119 15.83 -8.93 -3.97
N TRP A 120 15.15 -10.08 -4.00
CA TRP A 120 13.73 -10.19 -3.78
C TRP A 120 13.42 -10.24 -2.28
N TYR A 121 12.38 -9.52 -1.86
CA TYR A 121 11.88 -9.50 -0.50
C TYR A 121 10.37 -9.73 -0.49
N ASP A 122 9.89 -10.49 0.49
CA ASP A 122 8.49 -10.51 0.89
C ASP A 122 8.28 -9.46 1.97
N TRP A 123 7.50 -8.43 1.64
CA TRP A 123 7.23 -7.28 2.50
C TRP A 123 5.80 -7.35 3.04
N THR A 124 5.67 -7.44 4.35
CA THR A 124 4.37 -7.52 5.04
C THR A 124 4.21 -6.37 6.02
N ASN A 125 3.12 -5.62 5.90
CA ASN A 125 2.66 -4.67 6.90
C ASN A 125 1.45 -5.23 7.63
N TYR A 126 1.43 -5.07 8.95
CA TYR A 126 0.30 -5.46 9.78
C TYR A 126 -0.09 -4.33 10.73
N LEU A 127 -1.38 -4.21 10.98
CA LEU A 127 -1.97 -3.24 11.87
C LEU A 127 -2.83 -3.98 12.88
N SER A 128 -2.41 -3.93 14.15
CA SER A 128 -3.08 -4.61 15.25
C SER A 128 -3.76 -3.57 16.17
N PRO A 129 -5.09 -3.62 16.34
CA PRO A 129 -5.81 -2.76 17.26
C PRO A 129 -5.54 -3.14 18.72
N GLY A 130 -5.08 -2.18 19.51
CA GLY A 130 -4.94 -2.25 20.97
C GLY A 130 -6.00 -1.40 21.68
N GLY A 131 -5.93 -1.29 23.00
CA GLY A 131 -6.85 -0.45 23.80
C GLY A 131 -6.59 1.04 23.60
N GLY A 132 -7.18 1.64 22.56
CA GLY A 132 -7.08 3.08 22.24
C GLY A 132 -5.94 3.46 21.29
N TYR A 133 -5.17 2.50 20.78
CA TYR A 133 -4.10 2.73 19.81
C TYR A 133 -4.03 1.60 18.78
N TYR A 134 -3.34 1.83 17.67
CA TYR A 134 -2.94 0.80 16.71
C TYR A 134 -1.45 0.54 16.80
N LYS A 135 -1.06 -0.74 16.88
CA LYS A 135 0.33 -1.20 16.69
C LYS A 135 0.53 -1.52 15.21
N HIS A 136 1.39 -0.75 14.55
CA HIS A 136 1.75 -0.94 13.15
C HIS A 136 3.13 -1.55 13.05
N GLY A 137 3.21 -2.77 12.51
CA GLY A 137 4.47 -3.42 12.22
C GLY A 137 4.67 -3.71 10.74
N SER A 138 5.92 -3.94 10.38
CA SER A 138 6.39 -4.12 9.02
C SER A 138 7.58 -5.06 9.03
N ILE A 139 7.53 -6.08 8.19
CA ILE A 139 8.56 -7.14 8.10
C ILE A 139 9.03 -7.19 6.66
N LEU A 140 10.34 -7.13 6.44
CA LEU A 140 11.00 -7.41 5.17
C LEU A 140 11.74 -8.73 5.32
N ASN A 141 11.23 -9.77 4.66
CA ASN A 141 11.85 -11.07 4.65
C ASN A 141 12.60 -11.27 3.32
N PRO A 142 13.93 -11.38 3.31
CA PRO A 142 14.67 -11.64 2.08
C PRO A 142 14.38 -13.05 1.57
N VAL A 143 14.11 -13.15 0.26
CA VAL A 143 13.98 -14.44 -0.44
C VAL A 143 15.37 -15.00 -0.76
N THR A 144 16.35 -14.12 -0.99
CA THR A 144 17.74 -14.52 -1.23
C THR A 144 18.39 -14.97 0.08
N PRO A 145 18.97 -16.18 0.16
CA PRO A 145 19.69 -16.64 1.34
C PRO A 145 20.84 -15.68 1.72
N GLY A 146 21.08 -15.51 3.02
CA GLY A 146 22.22 -14.77 3.55
C GLY A 146 21.92 -13.34 4.02
N TRP A 147 20.72 -12.80 3.76
CA TRP A 147 20.24 -11.57 4.40
C TRP A 147 19.31 -11.91 5.56
N GLU A 148 19.35 -11.09 6.61
CA GLU A 148 18.46 -11.26 7.76
C GLU A 148 17.08 -10.64 7.50
N THR A 149 16.03 -11.27 8.05
CA THR A 149 14.71 -10.66 8.15
C THR A 149 14.81 -9.41 9.03
N VAL A 150 14.30 -8.28 8.55
CA VAL A 150 14.27 -7.03 9.32
C VAL A 150 12.85 -6.60 9.62
N GLU A 151 12.66 -6.06 10.82
CA GLU A 151 11.34 -5.64 11.32
C GLU A 151 11.34 -4.18 11.77
N HIS A 152 10.22 -3.48 11.60
CA HIS A 152 10.00 -2.16 12.12
C HIS A 152 8.60 -2.11 12.71
N ALA A 153 8.45 -1.50 13.89
CA ALA A 153 7.16 -1.38 14.56
C ALA A 153 7.01 -0.05 15.28
N CYS A 154 5.78 0.44 15.34
CA CYS A 154 5.41 1.61 16.12
C CYS A 154 3.95 1.59 16.55
N ASN A 155 3.60 2.45 17.50
CA ASN A 155 2.21 2.65 17.93
C ASN A 155 1.73 4.04 17.50
N TRP A 156 0.44 4.17 17.17
CA TRP A 156 -0.19 5.46 16.95
C TRP A 156 -1.67 5.45 17.31
N THR A 157 -2.22 6.63 17.61
CA THR A 157 -3.63 6.83 17.95
C THR A 157 -4.34 7.57 16.82
N LEU A 158 -5.66 7.45 16.77
CA LEU A 158 -6.51 8.20 15.86
C LEU A 158 -7.39 9.16 16.64
N THR A 159 -7.40 10.42 16.22
CA THR A 159 -8.28 11.44 16.80
C THR A 159 -9.70 11.37 16.21
N LYS A 160 -9.86 10.80 15.01
CA LYS A 160 -11.14 10.67 14.31
C LYS A 160 -11.18 9.38 13.49
N SER A 161 -12.33 8.69 13.51
CA SER A 161 -12.58 7.52 12.66
C SER A 161 -12.72 7.92 11.19
N GLY A 162 -12.30 7.07 10.27
CA GLY A 162 -12.45 7.32 8.84
C GLY A 162 -11.65 6.36 7.96
N THR A 163 -11.83 6.49 6.65
CA THR A 163 -11.01 5.79 5.67
C THR A 163 -9.63 6.40 5.62
N MET A 164 -8.61 5.57 5.84
CA MET A 164 -7.21 6.00 5.89
C MET A 164 -6.34 5.08 5.05
N ASN A 165 -5.31 5.68 4.46
CA ASN A 165 -4.20 4.95 3.85
C ASN A 165 -3.13 4.70 4.92
N TRP A 166 -2.76 3.44 5.10
CA TRP A 166 -1.73 3.02 6.03
C TRP A 166 -0.84 1.97 5.37
N GLY A 167 0.39 1.84 5.87
CA GLY A 167 1.36 0.87 5.37
C GLY A 167 2.80 1.36 5.42
N GLY A 168 3.69 0.66 4.73
CA GLY A 168 5.12 0.96 4.72
C GLY A 168 5.57 1.70 3.47
N ILE A 169 6.62 2.52 3.63
CA ILE A 169 7.32 3.20 2.53
C ILE A 169 8.82 2.96 2.69
N LEU A 170 9.51 2.58 1.62
CA LEU A 170 10.96 2.46 1.56
C LEU A 170 11.52 3.50 0.60
N ILE A 171 12.36 4.39 1.10
CA ILE A 171 12.94 5.51 0.34
C ILE A 171 14.45 5.26 0.22
N PRO A 172 14.97 4.96 -0.98
CA PRO A 172 16.42 4.84 -1.22
C PRO A 172 17.17 6.11 -0.82
N GLN A 173 18.39 5.96 -0.29
CA GLN A 173 19.25 7.06 0.18
C GLN A 173 20.59 7.16 -0.56
N PHE A 174 20.70 6.58 -1.76
CA PHE A 174 21.94 6.47 -2.55
C PHE A 174 21.73 6.91 -4.00
#